data_AF-A0A838T7J0-F1
#
_entry.id   AF-A0A838T7J0-F1
#
_cell.length_a   1.000
_cell.length_b   1.000
_cell.length_c   1.000
_cell.angle_alpha   90.00
_cell.angle_beta   90.00
_cell.angle_gamma   90.00
#
_symmetry.space_group_name_H-M   'P 1'
#
loop_
_entity.id
_entity.type
_entity.pdbx_description
1 polymer ?
#
loop_
_entity_poly.entity_id
_entity_poly.type
_entity_poly.pdbx_seq_one_letter_code
_entity_poly.pdbx_strand_id
1 'polypeptide(L)'
;MKKQQTSIVKDAANRKIVVVREFDAPLPQVWEAWTDKDILDLWWAPKSWKAETKSMDFWEGGVWLYSMVSLDGAESYCRADFKAIVPYKSYIGDEGFCDKNGTLRTIFRLCTGEVNSAQRIPEQR
;
A
#
# COMPACT_ATOMS: atom_id res chain seq x y z
N MET A 1 -27.32 0.32 -5.89
CA MET A 1 -25.89 -0.06 -5.79
C MET A 1 -25.62 -0.50 -4.36
N LYS A 2 -25.09 -1.71 -4.12
CA LYS A 2 -24.68 -2.11 -2.76
C LYS A 2 -23.50 -1.23 -2.34
N LYS A 3 -23.55 -0.60 -1.17
CA LYS A 3 -22.39 0.12 -0.63
C LYS A 3 -21.28 -0.90 -0.35
N GLN A 4 -20.15 -0.78 -1.03
CA GLN A 4 -18.94 -1.54 -0.72
C GLN A 4 -18.39 -1.02 0.61
N GLN A 5 -18.59 -1.81 1.67
CA GLN A 5 -18.19 -1.46 3.03
C GLN A 5 -16.76 -1.91 3.28
N THR A 6 -15.89 -1.01 3.76
CA THR A 6 -14.58 -1.39 4.30
C THR A 6 -14.79 -2.03 5.66
N SER A 7 -14.23 -3.22 5.88
CA SER A 7 -14.14 -3.83 7.21
C SER A 7 -12.73 -3.67 7.76
N ILE A 8 -12.64 -3.36 9.06
CA ILE A 8 -11.37 -3.12 9.75
C ILE A 8 -11.40 -3.94 11.05
N VAL A 9 -10.46 -4.86 11.19
CA VAL A 9 -10.27 -5.67 12.39
C VAL A 9 -8.95 -5.26 13.04
N LYS A 10 -9.00 -4.88 14.31
CA LYS A 10 -7.81 -4.53 15.12
C LYS A 10 -7.52 -5.67 16.08
N ASP A 11 -6.34 -6.26 15.96
CA ASP A 11 -5.81 -7.24 16.89
C ASP A 11 -4.66 -6.59 17.67
N ALA A 12 -5.01 -5.95 18.79
CA ALA A 12 -4.07 -5.22 19.61
C ALA A 12 -3.04 -6.13 20.29
N ALA A 13 -3.41 -7.36 20.64
CA ALA A 13 -2.52 -8.33 21.27
C ALA A 13 -1.35 -8.69 20.35
N ASN A 14 -1.63 -8.85 19.05
CA ASN A 14 -0.63 -9.17 18.05
C ASN A 14 -0.07 -7.96 17.29
N ARG A 15 -0.51 -6.73 17.63
CA ARG A 15 -0.18 -5.48 16.92
C ARG A 15 -0.47 -5.57 15.41
N LYS A 16 -1.61 -6.17 15.06
CA LYS A 16 -2.05 -6.41 13.68
C LYS A 16 -3.33 -5.63 13.39
N ILE A 17 -3.40 -5.05 12.20
CA ILE A 17 -4.62 -4.46 11.64
C ILE A 17 -4.91 -5.19 10.34
N VAL A 18 -6.15 -5.64 10.16
CA VAL A 18 -6.62 -6.24 8.92
C VAL A 18 -7.67 -5.32 8.32
N VAL A 19 -7.45 -4.89 7.08
CA VAL A 19 -8.40 -4.10 6.31
C VAL A 19 -8.86 -4.93 5.13
N VAL A 20 -10.18 -5.14 5.00
CA VAL A 20 -10.75 -5.82 3.83
C VAL A 20 -11.70 -4.86 3.14
N ARG A 21 -11.50 -4.70 1.83
CA ARG A 21 -12.31 -3.86 0.97
C ARG A 21 -12.59 -4.58 -0.34
N GLU A 22 -13.83 -4.51 -0.77
CA GLU A 22 -14.26 -4.98 -2.09
C GLU A 22 -14.27 -3.81 -3.06
N PHE A 23 -13.96 -4.10 -4.32
CA PHE A 23 -13.95 -3.15 -5.42
C PHE A 23 -14.80 -3.69 -6.58
N ASP A 24 -15.63 -2.85 -7.19
CA ASP A 24 -16.36 -3.18 -8.42
C ASP A 24 -15.48 -2.89 -9.63
N ALA A 25 -14.39 -3.63 -9.73
CA ALA A 25 -13.38 -3.50 -10.78
C ALA A 25 -12.73 -4.87 -11.06
N PRO A 26 -12.24 -5.10 -12.29
CA PRO A 26 -11.44 -6.29 -12.61
C PRO A 26 -10.17 -6.38 -11.76
N LEU A 27 -9.79 -7.61 -11.39
CA LEU A 27 -8.58 -7.90 -10.62
C LEU A 27 -7.29 -7.25 -11.18
N PRO A 28 -7.04 -7.24 -12.50
CA PRO A 28 -5.86 -6.57 -13.04
C PRO A 28 -5.80 -5.07 -12.72
N GLN A 29 -6.94 -4.37 -12.76
CA GLN A 29 -7.00 -2.94 -12.45
C GLN A 29 -6.79 -2.66 -10.96
N VAL A 30 -7.36 -3.52 -10.10
CA VAL A 30 -7.12 -3.43 -8.66
C VAL A 30 -5.65 -3.70 -8.38
N TRP A 31 -5.04 -4.71 -9.02
CA TRP A 31 -3.63 -5.01 -8.87
C TRP A 31 -2.73 -3.84 -9.31
N GLU A 32 -2.97 -3.28 -10.50
CA GLU A 32 -2.26 -2.09 -11.00
C GLU A 32 -2.34 -0.90 -10.03
N ALA A 33 -3.49 -0.71 -9.37
CA ALA A 33 -3.63 0.37 -8.38
C ALA A 33 -2.64 0.27 -7.20
N TRP A 34 -2.11 -0.92 -6.91
CA TRP A 34 -1.10 -1.13 -5.86
C TRP A 34 0.33 -1.29 -6.39
N THR A 35 0.51 -1.52 -7.69
CA THR A 35 1.82 -1.92 -8.25
C THR A 35 2.35 -0.95 -9.30
N ASP A 36 1.51 -0.07 -9.83
CA ASP A 36 1.90 1.00 -10.72
C ASP A 36 2.08 2.30 -9.93
N LYS A 37 3.28 2.89 -9.99
CA LYS A 37 3.62 4.12 -9.27
C LYS A 37 2.74 5.31 -9.64
N ASP A 38 2.36 5.44 -10.91
CA ASP A 38 1.61 6.59 -11.40
C ASP A 38 0.16 6.50 -10.95
N ILE A 39 -0.38 5.28 -10.80
CA ILE A 39 -1.70 5.05 -10.23
C ILE A 39 -1.68 5.17 -8.70
N LEU A 40 -0.66 4.62 -8.02
CA LEU A 40 -0.49 4.72 -6.57
C LEU A 40 -0.51 6.18 -6.09
N ASP A 41 0.22 7.07 -6.76
CA ASP A 41 0.30 8.49 -6.41
C ASP A 41 -1.06 9.20 -6.42
N LEU A 42 -2.07 8.66 -7.12
CA LEU A 42 -3.42 9.21 -7.18
C LEU A 42 -4.26 8.96 -5.92
N TRP A 43 -3.94 7.93 -5.12
CA TRP A 43 -4.81 7.50 -4.02
C TRP A 43 -4.10 7.10 -2.72
N TRP A 44 -2.79 6.88 -2.74
CA TRP A 44 -2.03 6.39 -1.58
C TRP A 44 -2.08 7.37 -0.39
N ALA A 45 -2.06 8.67 -0.68
CA ALA A 45 -2.07 9.70 0.35
C ALA A 45 -3.50 10.04 0.83
N PRO A 46 -3.66 10.41 2.12
CA PRO A 46 -4.93 10.93 2.62
C PRO A 46 -5.31 12.24 1.92
N LYS A 47 -6.60 12.58 1.90
CA LYS A 47 -7.17 13.70 1.12
C LYS A 47 -6.44 15.06 1.21
N SER A 48 -5.80 15.39 2.32
CA SER A 48 -5.07 16.66 2.52
C SER A 48 -3.57 16.58 2.18
N TRP A 49 -3.14 15.45 1.64
CA TRP A 49 -1.77 15.14 1.24
C TRP A 49 -1.78 14.56 -0.18
N LYS A 50 -0.63 14.62 -0.84
CA LYS A 50 -0.38 14.02 -2.13
C LYS A 50 0.81 13.07 -2.01
N ALA A 51 0.70 11.88 -2.57
CA ALA A 51 1.83 10.97 -2.69
C ALA A 51 2.64 11.35 -3.93
N GLU A 52 3.96 11.32 -3.79
CA GLU A 52 4.89 11.55 -4.88
C GLU A 52 5.98 10.48 -4.86
N THR A 53 5.90 9.56 -5.80
CA THR A 53 6.91 8.53 -5.98
C THR A 53 8.22 9.15 -6.48
N LYS A 54 9.32 8.87 -5.78
CA LYS A 54 10.67 9.27 -6.20
C LYS A 54 11.33 8.16 -7.03
N SER A 55 11.15 6.91 -6.62
CA SER A 55 11.56 5.72 -7.37
C SER A 55 10.75 4.52 -6.91
N MET A 56 10.41 3.62 -7.82
CA MET A 56 9.72 2.36 -7.50
C MET A 56 10.24 1.24 -8.37
N ASP A 57 10.86 0.25 -7.73
CA ASP A 57 11.27 -1.00 -8.36
C ASP A 57 10.40 -2.13 -7.81
N PHE A 58 9.34 -2.50 -8.54
CA PHE A 58 8.37 -3.50 -8.08
C PHE A 58 8.78 -4.94 -8.45
N TRP A 59 9.68 -5.50 -7.66
CA TRP A 59 10.11 -6.90 -7.72
C TRP A 59 10.57 -7.37 -6.32
N GLU A 60 10.77 -8.68 -6.10
CA GLU A 60 11.18 -9.20 -4.78
C GLU A 60 12.59 -8.73 -4.40
N GLY A 61 12.70 -7.89 -3.37
CA GLY A 61 13.95 -7.20 -3.00
C GLY A 61 14.05 -5.78 -3.55
N GLY A 62 13.11 -5.36 -4.40
CA GLY A 62 12.97 -3.99 -4.87
C GLY A 62 12.43 -3.05 -3.80
N VAL A 63 12.50 -1.75 -4.10
CA VAL A 63 12.21 -0.67 -3.15
C VAL A 63 11.29 0.36 -3.77
N TRP A 64 10.32 0.83 -3.00
CA TRP A 64 9.54 2.03 -3.30
C TRP A 64 9.91 3.15 -2.33
N LEU A 65 10.45 4.24 -2.87
CA LEU A 65 10.73 5.48 -2.15
C LEU A 65 9.75 6.55 -2.61
N TYR A 66 8.98 7.09 -1.67
CA TYR A 66 8.00 8.12 -1.95
C TYR A 66 8.01 9.19 -0.86
N SER A 67 7.50 10.37 -1.19
CA SER A 67 7.14 11.37 -0.20
C SER A 67 5.64 11.60 -0.18
N MET A 68 5.13 11.94 0.99
CA MET A 68 3.82 12.54 1.14
C MET A 68 4.02 14.03 1.36
N VAL A 69 3.39 14.83 0.51
CA VAL A 69 3.45 16.29 0.54
C VAL A 69 2.08 16.84 0.93
N SER A 70 2.01 17.61 2.01
CA SER A 70 0.78 18.28 2.42
C SER A 70 0.55 19.57 1.63
N LEU A 71 -0.67 20.08 1.66
CA LEU A 71 -1.03 21.34 1.00
C LEU A 71 -0.29 22.57 1.55
N ASP A 72 0.21 22.51 2.79
CA ASP A 72 1.02 23.56 3.42
C ASP A 72 2.53 23.43 3.14
N GLY A 73 2.93 22.43 2.35
CA GLY A 73 4.31 22.22 1.91
C GLY A 73 5.16 21.38 2.86
N ALA A 74 4.60 20.82 3.93
CA ALA A 74 5.31 19.82 4.73
C ALA A 74 5.50 18.52 3.94
N GLU A 75 6.68 17.92 4.06
CA GLU A 75 7.04 16.71 3.34
C GLU A 75 7.51 15.62 4.30
N SER A 76 6.98 14.41 4.15
CA SER A 76 7.37 13.22 4.91
C SER A 76 7.80 12.12 3.95
N TYR A 77 9.01 11.61 4.12
CA TYR A 77 9.57 10.57 3.28
C TYR A 77 9.31 9.19 3.87
N CYS A 78 8.90 8.26 3.01
CA CYS A 78 8.59 6.89 3.36
C CYS A 78 9.25 5.92 2.37
N ARG A 79 9.57 4.74 2.87
CA ARG A 79 10.17 3.66 2.10
C ARG A 79 9.40 2.37 2.35
N ALA A 80 9.13 1.64 1.27
CA ALA A 80 8.61 0.27 1.31
C ALA A 80 9.62 -0.68 0.65
N ASP A 81 10.04 -1.72 1.36
CA ASP A 81 10.92 -2.77 0.87
C ASP A 81 10.08 -4.00 0.50
N PHE A 82 9.98 -4.33 -0.78
CA PHE A 82 9.20 -5.50 -1.24
C PHE A 82 9.94 -6.80 -0.89
N LYS A 83 9.26 -7.73 -0.22
CA LYS A 83 9.82 -9.00 0.26
C LYS A 83 9.37 -10.20 -0.56
N ALA A 84 8.10 -10.25 -0.93
CA ALA A 84 7.54 -11.35 -1.70
C ALA A 84 6.42 -10.82 -2.60
N ILE A 85 6.34 -11.30 -3.84
CA ILE A 85 5.34 -10.87 -4.80
C ILE A 85 4.78 -12.09 -5.53
N VAL A 86 3.46 -12.25 -5.44
CA VAL A 86 2.69 -13.20 -6.25
C VAL A 86 1.77 -12.38 -7.15
N PRO A 87 2.10 -12.21 -8.45
CA PRO A 87 1.34 -11.36 -9.37
C PRO A 87 -0.15 -11.65 -9.35
N TYR A 88 -0.97 -10.59 -9.35
CA TYR A 88 -2.44 -10.63 -9.30
C TYR A 88 -3.02 -11.36 -8.08
N LYS A 89 -2.22 -11.57 -7.03
CA LYS A 89 -2.67 -12.26 -5.83
C LYS A 89 -2.26 -11.51 -4.58
N SER A 90 -0.96 -11.30 -4.37
CA SER A 90 -0.48 -10.67 -3.14
C SER A 90 0.94 -10.11 -3.23
N TYR A 91 1.25 -9.12 -2.40
CA TYR A 91 2.64 -8.78 -2.08
C TYR A 91 2.81 -8.54 -0.58
N ILE A 92 4.04 -8.75 -0.11
CA ILE A 92 4.48 -8.48 1.26
C ILE A 92 5.62 -7.47 1.21
N GLY A 93 5.57 -6.45 2.06
CA GLY A 93 6.64 -5.48 2.17
C GLY A 93 6.79 -4.90 3.57
N ASP A 94 7.99 -4.41 3.88
CA ASP A 94 8.27 -3.69 5.11
C ASP A 94 8.25 -2.19 4.83
N GLU A 95 7.43 -1.45 5.57
CA GLU A 95 7.22 -0.01 5.36
C GLU A 95 7.68 0.81 6.57
N GLY A 96 8.25 1.99 6.32
CA GLY A 96 8.66 2.89 7.38
C GLY A 96 9.03 4.30 6.91
N PHE A 97 9.14 5.21 7.87
CA PHE A 97 9.61 6.57 7.62
C PHE A 97 11.12 6.60 7.39
N CYS A 98 11.55 7.39 6.42
CA CYS A 98 12.95 7.55 6.05
C CYS A 98 13.34 9.03 5.89
N ASP A 99 14.59 9.28 5.52
CA ASP A 99 15.00 10.56 4.95
C ASP A 99 14.80 10.58 3.42
N LYS A 100 15.13 11.72 2.80
CA LYS A 100 15.05 11.90 1.35
C LYS A 100 15.91 10.95 0.51
N ASN A 101 16.90 10.31 1.13
CA ASN A 101 17.80 9.36 0.47
C ASN A 101 17.34 7.91 0.66
N GLY A 102 16.19 7.68 1.33
CA GLY A 102 15.69 6.34 1.63
C GLY A 102 16.38 5.66 2.82
N THR A 103 17.10 6.41 3.65
CA THR A 103 17.68 5.89 4.90
C THR A 103 16.59 5.81 5.95
N LEU A 104 16.24 4.59 6.37
CA LEU A 104 15.21 4.37 7.39
C LEU A 104 15.63 4.99 8.72
N ARG A 105 14.68 5.66 9.38
CA ARG A 105 14.90 6.18 10.73
C ARG A 105 14.78 5.02 11.71
N THR A 106 15.89 4.62 12.34
CA THR A 106 16.01 3.46 13.26
C THR A 106 15.00 3.44 14.42
N ILE A 107 14.38 4.58 14.74
CA ILE A 107 13.38 4.72 15.79
C ILE A 107 11.96 4.25 15.38
N PHE A 108 11.70 4.06 14.08
CA PHE A 108 10.41 3.56 13.61
C PHE A 108 10.48 2.06 13.32
N ARG A 109 9.60 1.31 13.97
CA ARG A 109 9.43 -0.12 13.69
C ARG A 109 8.84 -0.27 12.28
N LEU A 110 9.48 -1.09 11.45
CA LEU A 110 8.93 -1.48 10.16
C LEU A 110 7.55 -2.13 10.37
N CYS A 111 6.59 -1.70 9.57
CA CYS A 111 5.29 -2.35 9.49
C CYS A 111 5.33 -3.32 8.30
N THR A 112 5.09 -4.60 8.55
CA THR A 112 4.91 -5.55 7.45
C THR A 112 3.49 -5.42 6.93
N GLY A 113 3.35 -4.92 5.70
CA GLY A 113 2.10 -4.84 4.95
C GLY A 113 1.91 -6.09 4.09
N GLU A 114 0.67 -6.59 4.03
CA GLU A 114 0.27 -7.65 3.10
C GLU A 114 -0.99 -7.20 2.38
N VAL A 115 -0.91 -7.09 1.06
CA VAL A 115 -2.06 -6.78 0.21
C VAL A 115 -2.46 -8.05 -0.50
N ASN A 116 -3.74 -8.40 -0.39
CA ASN A 116 -4.32 -9.54 -1.09
C ASN A 116 -5.41 -9.04 -2.03
N SER A 117 -5.29 -9.39 -3.31
CA SER A 117 -6.30 -9.12 -4.33
C SER A 117 -6.82 -10.45 -4.85
N ALA A 118 -8.13 -10.65 -4.79
CA ALA A 118 -8.78 -11.86 -5.27
C ALA A 118 -10.10 -11.51 -5.96
N GLN A 119 -10.45 -12.24 -7.02
CA GLN A 119 -11.79 -12.19 -7.58
C GLN A 119 -12.74 -12.96 -6.67
N ARG A 120 -13.90 -12.37 -6.35
CA ARG A 120 -14.98 -13.12 -5.74
C ARG A 120 -15.49 -14.14 -6.76
N ILE A 121 -15.34 -15.43 -6.47
CA ILE A 121 -16.00 -16.48 -7.24
C ILE A 121 -17.49 -16.40 -6.89
N PRO A 122 -18.40 -16.24 -7.87
CA PRO A 122 -19.83 -16.32 -7.60
C PRO A 122 -20.14 -17.68 -6.97
N GLU A 123 -20.78 -17.67 -5.80
CA GLU A 123 -21.29 -18.89 -5.18
C GLU A 123 -22.19 -19.60 -6.21
N GLN A 124 -21.85 -20.84 -6.55
CA GLN A 124 -22.66 -21.64 -7.48
C GLN A 124 -24.06 -21.77 -6.86
N ARG A 125 -25.04 -21.19 -7.55
CA ARG A 125 -26.46 -21.27 -7.16
C ARG A 125 -27.07 -22.58 -7.63
#